data_AF-A0A9Q5HUY2-F1
#
_entry.id   AF-A0A9Q5HUY2-F1
#
_cell.length_a   1.000
_cell.length_b   1.000
_cell.length_c   1.000
_cell.angle_alpha   90.00
_cell.angle_beta   90.00
_cell.angle_gamma   90.00
#
_symmetry.space_group_name_H-M   'P 1'
#
loop_
_entity.id
_entity.type
_entity.pdbx_description
1 polymer ?
#
loop_
_entity_poly.entity_id
_entity_poly.type
_entity_poly.pdbx_seq_one_letter_code
_entity_poly.pdbx_strand_id
1 'polypeptide(L)'
;MEIVVQGMCRVLVSEKALGTQPLRVYAIACQHKLAEETRLAAIATLRTPIEDVYVEELEALSAAHYFNLLKFHRRVKAEIYFVLRKASDTDHEFYEYKVEPTRAEPTKEVQSILYRCSDRHSDCRFGGGANWWKYFVQNQVIPAVYHAPLRLELLEYPIGSWTRDKWSCTTCKTIISEQWQHAIDSLRSLFNKIASEVAGQMKF
;
A
#
# COMPACT_ATOMS: atom_id res chain seq x y z
N MET A 1 -15.37 38.21 -5.36
CA MET A 1 -14.78 37.53 -4.18
C MET A 1 -14.54 36.04 -4.46
N GLU A 2 -15.45 35.35 -5.15
CA GLU A 2 -15.29 33.93 -5.54
C GLU A 2 -14.02 33.62 -6.35
N ILE A 3 -13.63 34.46 -7.32
CA ILE A 3 -12.43 34.21 -8.15
C ILE A 3 -11.14 34.15 -7.30
N VAL A 4 -11.06 34.98 -6.25
CA VAL A 4 -9.89 35.03 -5.37
C VAL A 4 -9.83 33.79 -4.48
N VAL A 5 -10.98 33.39 -3.91
CA VAL A 5 -11.10 32.16 -3.11
C VAL A 5 -10.73 30.94 -3.95
N GLN A 6 -11.25 30.85 -5.18
CA GLN A 6 -10.94 29.75 -6.11
C GLN A 6 -9.45 29.72 -6.49
N GLY A 7 -8.84 30.89 -6.68
CA GLY A 7 -7.39 31.02 -6.90
C GLY A 7 -6.57 30.53 -5.70
N MET A 8 -6.95 30.90 -4.48
CA MET A 8 -6.30 30.46 -3.24
C MET A 8 -6.46 28.95 -3.02
N CYS A 9 -7.66 28.40 -3.24
CA CYS A 9 -7.90 26.96 -3.19
C CYS A 9 -6.97 26.18 -4.11
N ARG A 10 -6.81 26.63 -5.37
CA ARG A 10 -5.89 26.00 -6.34
C ARG A 10 -4.45 25.98 -5.87
N VAL A 11 -3.99 27.04 -5.20
CA VAL A 11 -2.62 27.11 -4.67
C VAL A 11 -2.47 26.16 -3.46
N LEU A 12 -3.47 26.12 -2.58
CA LEU A 12 -3.51 25.24 -1.40
C LEU A 12 -3.43 23.76 -1.78
N VAL A 13 -4.14 23.32 -2.81
CA VAL A 13 -4.12 21.92 -3.28
C VAL A 13 -3.14 21.66 -4.41
N SER A 14 -2.21 22.58 -4.65
CA SER A 14 -1.13 22.33 -5.61
C SER A 14 -0.32 21.09 -5.20
N GLU A 15 0.21 20.37 -6.18
CA GLU A 15 1.03 19.18 -5.94
C GLU A 15 2.20 19.47 -4.99
N LYS A 16 2.82 20.65 -5.14
CA LYS A 16 3.91 21.11 -4.28
C LYS A 16 3.46 21.28 -2.82
N ALA A 17 2.30 21.89 -2.59
CA ALA A 17 1.78 22.12 -1.24
C ALA A 17 1.38 20.80 -0.57
N LEU A 18 0.64 19.95 -1.27
CA LEU A 18 0.25 18.62 -0.80
C LEU A 18 1.43 17.67 -0.60
N GLY A 19 2.48 17.81 -1.41
CA GLY A 19 3.69 16.98 -1.31
C GLY A 19 4.62 17.38 -0.17
N THR A 20 4.61 18.64 0.26
CA THR A 20 5.56 19.14 1.28
C THR A 20 4.93 19.37 2.65
N GLN A 21 3.68 19.84 2.70
CA GLN A 21 3.03 20.26 3.95
C GLN A 21 1.54 19.84 4.00
N PRO A 22 1.20 18.56 3.79
CA PRO A 22 -0.19 18.13 3.68
C PRO A 22 -1.00 18.36 4.97
N LEU A 23 -0.37 18.24 6.15
CA LEU A 23 -1.05 18.47 7.43
C LEU A 23 -1.46 19.94 7.63
N ARG A 24 -0.60 20.87 7.19
CA ARG A 24 -0.89 22.31 7.19
C ARG A 24 -2.03 22.64 6.23
N VAL A 25 -1.97 22.12 5.01
CA VAL A 25 -3.05 22.30 4.03
C VAL A 25 -4.38 21.76 4.58
N TYR A 26 -4.35 20.60 5.25
CA TYR A 26 -5.54 20.03 5.89
C TYR A 26 -6.11 20.96 6.97
N ALA A 27 -5.26 21.47 7.86
CA ALA A 27 -5.70 22.37 8.93
C ALA A 27 -6.33 23.67 8.38
N ILE A 28 -5.69 24.29 7.37
CA ILE A 28 -6.21 25.49 6.71
C ILE A 28 -7.55 25.18 6.01
N ALA A 29 -7.62 24.07 5.26
CA ALA A 29 -8.84 23.69 4.54
C ALA A 29 -10.02 23.43 5.50
N CYS A 30 -9.79 22.79 6.64
CA CYS A 30 -10.79 22.62 7.68
C CYS A 30 -11.29 23.97 8.25
N GLN A 31 -10.37 24.88 8.59
CA GLN A 31 -10.73 26.19 9.15
C GLN A 31 -11.62 27.00 8.19
N HIS A 32 -11.37 26.89 6.88
CA HIS A 32 -12.11 27.58 5.85
C HIS A 32 -13.30 26.77 5.28
N LYS A 33 -13.61 25.60 5.84
CA LYS A 33 -14.71 24.70 5.40
C LYS A 33 -14.62 24.32 3.92
N LEU A 34 -13.39 24.14 3.43
CA LEU A 34 -13.09 23.77 2.05
C LEU A 34 -13.11 22.25 1.92
N ALA A 35 -14.29 21.68 1.67
CA ALA A 35 -14.51 20.24 1.79
C ALA A 35 -13.63 19.39 0.84
N GLU A 36 -13.53 19.78 -0.44
CA GLU A 36 -12.72 19.04 -1.42
C GLU A 36 -11.23 19.16 -1.12
N GLU A 37 -10.77 20.35 -0.75
CA GLU A 37 -9.38 20.62 -0.40
C GLU A 37 -8.99 19.87 0.87
N THR A 38 -9.89 19.81 1.85
CA THR A 38 -9.68 19.05 3.07
C THR A 38 -9.56 17.56 2.76
N ARG A 39 -10.39 17.03 1.85
CA ARG A 39 -10.29 15.65 1.39
C ARG A 39 -8.95 15.37 0.71
N LEU A 40 -8.55 16.21 -0.25
CA LEU A 40 -7.29 16.06 -0.96
C LEU A 40 -6.10 16.13 0.00
N ALA A 41 -6.11 17.05 0.96
CA ALA A 41 -5.09 17.18 1.98
C ALA A 41 -5.06 15.97 2.92
N ALA A 42 -6.22 15.49 3.39
CA ALA A 42 -6.32 14.29 4.23
C ALA A 42 -5.72 13.07 3.53
N ILE A 43 -6.02 12.86 2.25
CA ILE A 43 -5.41 11.79 1.45
C ILE A 43 -3.90 12.01 1.34
N ALA A 44 -3.44 13.23 1.04
CA ALA A 44 -2.02 13.52 0.93
C ALA A 44 -1.25 13.27 2.24
N THR A 45 -1.88 13.46 3.41
CA THR A 45 -1.23 13.16 4.70
C THR A 45 -0.89 11.68 4.88
N LEU A 46 -1.55 10.75 4.19
CA LEU A 46 -1.20 9.31 4.24
C LEU A 46 0.19 9.01 3.69
N ARG A 47 0.87 9.96 3.05
CA ARG A 47 2.26 9.81 2.58
C ARG A 47 3.29 10.01 3.70
N THR A 48 2.88 10.55 4.84
CA THR A 48 3.77 10.92 5.94
C THR A 48 3.16 10.54 7.29
N PRO A 49 3.95 10.11 8.29
CA PRO A 49 3.44 9.97 9.65
C PRO A 49 2.99 11.34 10.20
N ILE A 50 1.82 11.40 10.83
CA ILE A 50 1.24 12.65 11.39
C ILE A 50 1.13 12.65 12.92
N GLU A 51 1.42 11.53 13.57
CA GLU A 51 1.18 11.30 15.00
C GLU A 51 2.11 12.15 15.91
N ASP A 52 3.26 12.59 15.39
CA ASP A 52 4.24 13.42 16.11
C ASP A 52 4.65 14.69 15.34
N VAL A 53 3.84 15.11 14.36
CA VAL A 53 4.13 16.28 13.51
C VAL A 53 3.32 17.48 13.97
N TYR A 54 4.03 18.53 14.37
CA TYR A 54 3.44 19.81 14.73
C TYR A 54 3.47 20.79 13.56
N VAL A 55 2.35 21.47 13.32
CA VAL A 55 2.26 22.69 12.51
C VAL A 55 1.40 23.70 13.26
N GLU A 56 1.75 24.98 13.19
CA GLU A 56 1.08 26.08 13.90
C GLU A 56 -0.43 26.12 13.63
N GLU A 57 -0.85 25.76 12.42
CA GLU A 57 -2.25 25.74 12.02
C GLU A 57 -3.10 24.71 12.78
N LEU A 58 -2.48 23.75 13.48
CA LEU A 58 -3.20 22.82 14.37
C LEU A 58 -3.77 23.52 15.60
N GLU A 59 -3.17 24.62 16.07
CA GLU A 59 -3.67 25.34 17.26
C GLU A 59 -5.07 25.93 17.03
N ALA A 60 -5.35 26.32 15.79
CA ALA A 60 -6.65 26.82 15.37
C ALA A 60 -7.59 25.72 14.84
N LEU A 61 -7.13 24.46 14.77
CA LEU A 61 -7.94 23.32 14.36
C LEU A 61 -8.67 22.73 15.57
N SER A 62 -9.97 22.40 15.42
CA SER A 62 -10.67 21.73 16.52
C SER A 62 -10.11 20.33 16.76
N ALA A 63 -10.05 19.92 18.03
CA ALA A 63 -9.61 18.58 18.41
C ALA A 63 -10.40 17.47 17.71
N ALA A 64 -11.68 17.72 17.39
CA ALA A 64 -12.53 16.79 16.64
C ALA A 64 -12.03 16.55 15.21
N HIS A 65 -11.59 17.59 14.50
CA HIS A 65 -11.05 17.45 13.15
C HIS A 65 -9.75 16.63 13.16
N TYR A 66 -8.82 16.97 14.06
CA TYR A 66 -7.57 16.22 14.17
C TYR A 66 -7.81 14.76 14.59
N PHE A 67 -8.72 14.52 15.54
CA PHE A 67 -9.13 13.17 15.93
C PHE A 67 -9.71 12.37 14.74
N ASN A 68 -10.55 12.99 13.91
CA ASN A 68 -11.10 12.36 12.72
C ASN A 68 -10.03 12.03 11.68
N LEU A 69 -9.02 12.89 11.51
CA LEU A 69 -7.87 12.62 10.66
C LEU A 69 -7.07 11.41 11.17
N LEU A 70 -6.79 11.34 12.47
CA LEU A 70 -6.10 10.18 13.07
C LEU A 70 -6.90 8.89 12.93
N LYS A 71 -8.22 8.95 13.15
CA LYS A 71 -9.13 7.80 12.94
C LYS A 71 -9.11 7.34 11.48
N PHE A 72 -9.09 8.29 10.54
CA PHE A 72 -8.94 8.01 9.12
C PHE A 72 -7.61 7.28 8.83
N HIS A 73 -6.48 7.78 9.32
CA HIS A 73 -5.18 7.12 9.19
C HIS A 73 -5.19 5.69 9.71
N ARG A 74 -5.73 5.45 10.92
CA ARG A 74 -5.82 4.11 11.51
C ARG A 74 -6.63 3.14 10.65
N ARG A 75 -7.77 3.60 10.10
CA ARG A 75 -8.60 2.78 9.20
C ARG A 75 -7.82 2.38 7.95
N VAL A 76 -7.17 3.34 7.29
CA VAL A 76 -6.40 3.09 6.07
C VAL A 76 -5.24 2.13 6.33
N LYS A 77 -4.51 2.32 7.44
CA LYS A 77 -3.44 1.40 7.86
C LYS A 77 -3.96 -0.04 8.02
N ALA A 78 -5.12 -0.21 8.65
CA ALA A 78 -5.72 -1.54 8.87
C ALA A 78 -6.15 -2.23 7.56
N GLU A 79 -6.77 -1.50 6.64
CA GLU A 79 -7.19 -2.02 5.33
C GLU A 79 -5.97 -2.44 4.48
N ILE A 80 -4.92 -1.62 4.46
CA ILE A 80 -3.68 -1.94 3.73
C ILE A 80 -3.01 -3.17 4.33
N TYR A 81 -2.91 -3.23 5.66
CA TYR A 81 -2.39 -4.40 6.34
C TYR A 81 -3.16 -5.67 5.95
N PHE A 82 -4.49 -5.61 5.89
CA PHE A 82 -5.32 -6.73 5.47
C PHE A 82 -5.05 -7.14 4.01
N VAL A 83 -4.97 -6.19 3.07
CA VAL A 83 -4.65 -6.47 1.66
C VAL A 83 -3.28 -7.12 1.52
N LEU A 84 -2.26 -6.56 2.17
CA LEU A 84 -0.90 -7.10 2.14
C LEU A 84 -0.82 -8.48 2.79
N ARG A 85 -1.50 -8.67 3.91
CA ARG A 85 -1.56 -9.98 4.58
C ARG A 85 -2.23 -11.02 3.70
N LYS A 86 -3.36 -10.69 3.07
CA LYS A 86 -4.04 -11.58 2.13
C LYS A 86 -3.15 -11.93 0.94
N ALA A 87 -2.48 -10.93 0.35
CA ALA A 87 -1.51 -11.15 -0.73
C ALA A 87 -0.33 -12.04 -0.30
N SER A 88 0.11 -11.95 0.96
CA SER A 88 1.14 -12.81 1.53
C SER A 88 0.69 -14.25 1.78
N ASP A 89 -0.62 -14.49 1.93
CA ASP A 89 -1.19 -15.81 2.21
C ASP A 89 -1.67 -16.56 0.94
N THR A 90 -1.83 -15.86 -0.20
CA THR A 90 -2.23 -16.46 -1.49
C THR A 90 -1.26 -17.50 -2.06
N ASP A 91 -0.09 -17.69 -1.43
CA ASP A 91 0.77 -18.84 -1.74
C ASP A 91 0.10 -20.18 -1.46
N HIS A 92 -0.96 -20.27 -0.64
CA HIS A 92 -1.62 -21.56 -0.39
C HIS A 92 -2.63 -21.96 -1.49
N GLU A 93 -3.37 -21.00 -2.08
CA GLU A 93 -4.43 -21.31 -3.05
C GLU A 93 -3.89 -21.76 -4.42
N PHE A 94 -2.70 -21.31 -4.81
CA PHE A 94 -2.07 -21.77 -6.06
C PHE A 94 -1.60 -23.23 -5.99
N TYR A 95 -1.28 -23.71 -4.78
CA TYR A 95 -0.93 -25.11 -4.52
C TYR A 95 -2.17 -26.01 -4.48
N GLU A 96 -3.33 -25.47 -4.11
CA GLU A 96 -4.58 -26.22 -4.05
C GLU A 96 -5.33 -26.24 -5.40
N TYR A 97 -5.23 -25.19 -6.22
CA TYR A 97 -6.09 -25.01 -7.40
C TYR A 97 -5.50 -25.48 -8.75
N LYS A 98 -4.23 -25.85 -8.84
CA LYS A 98 -3.66 -26.48 -10.06
C LYS A 98 -3.43 -27.99 -9.96
N VAL A 99 -3.83 -28.60 -8.85
CA VAL A 99 -3.95 -30.05 -8.74
C VAL A 99 -5.44 -30.34 -8.56
N GLU A 100 -6.18 -30.48 -9.67
CA GLU A 100 -7.47 -31.16 -9.57
C GLU A 100 -7.20 -32.51 -8.90
N PRO A 101 -7.93 -32.88 -7.82
CA PRO A 101 -7.76 -34.16 -7.15
C PRO A 101 -8.40 -35.25 -8.00
N THR A 102 -7.97 -35.40 -9.25
CA THR A 102 -8.09 -36.68 -9.91
C THR A 102 -7.14 -37.61 -9.16
N ARG A 103 -7.60 -38.81 -8.80
CA ARG A 103 -6.81 -39.85 -8.11
C ARG A 103 -5.58 -40.34 -8.89
N ALA A 104 -5.19 -39.64 -9.95
CA ALA A 104 -3.93 -39.85 -10.64
C ALA A 104 -2.85 -39.07 -9.89
N GLU A 105 -1.79 -39.78 -9.49
CA GLU A 105 -0.56 -39.17 -9.01
C GLU A 105 -0.17 -38.00 -9.94
N PRO A 106 0.21 -36.83 -9.40
CA PRO A 106 0.60 -35.70 -10.24
C PRO A 106 1.69 -36.17 -11.20
N THR A 107 1.48 -35.95 -12.50
CA THR A 107 2.38 -36.44 -13.54
C THR A 107 3.81 -35.97 -13.25
N LYS A 108 4.79 -36.83 -13.56
CA LYS A 108 6.22 -36.58 -13.29
C LYS A 108 6.71 -35.22 -13.80
N GLU A 109 6.05 -34.63 -14.80
CA GLU A 109 6.35 -33.29 -15.32
C GLU A 109 5.97 -32.16 -14.36
N VAL A 110 4.81 -32.21 -13.71
CA VAL A 110 4.38 -31.19 -12.72
C VAL A 110 5.20 -31.29 -11.45
N GLN A 111 5.51 -32.52 -10.99
CA GLN A 111 6.49 -32.73 -9.93
C GLN A 111 7.87 -32.19 -10.33
N SER A 112 8.31 -32.38 -11.57
CA SER A 112 9.62 -31.88 -12.00
C SER A 112 9.73 -30.36 -11.99
N ILE A 113 8.66 -29.60 -12.21
CA ILE A 113 8.70 -28.13 -12.18
C ILE A 113 8.78 -27.62 -10.73
N LEU A 114 8.07 -28.27 -9.81
CA LEU A 114 8.07 -27.95 -8.38
C LEU A 114 9.41 -28.33 -7.70
N TYR A 115 9.99 -29.48 -8.05
CA TYR A 115 11.27 -29.95 -7.52
C TYR A 115 12.51 -29.38 -8.23
N ARG A 116 12.41 -28.93 -9.50
CA ARG A 116 13.58 -28.37 -10.22
C ARG A 116 14.08 -27.05 -9.64
N CYS A 117 13.23 -26.26 -9.00
CA CYS A 117 13.67 -25.02 -8.35
C CYS A 117 14.21 -25.28 -6.93
N SER A 118 13.65 -26.23 -6.17
CA SER A 118 14.19 -26.58 -4.86
C SER A 118 15.58 -27.22 -4.94
N ASP A 119 15.83 -28.06 -5.96
CA ASP A 119 17.11 -28.79 -6.08
C ASP A 119 18.24 -27.94 -6.70
N ARG A 120 17.94 -26.93 -7.54
CA ARG A 120 18.97 -26.02 -8.10
C ARG A 120 19.32 -24.84 -7.18
N HIS A 121 18.56 -24.62 -6.12
CA HIS A 121 18.79 -23.57 -5.14
C HIS A 121 19.09 -24.18 -3.76
N SER A 122 20.22 -24.91 -3.65
CA SER A 122 20.74 -25.39 -2.35
C SER A 122 21.03 -24.27 -1.34
N ASP A 123 21.13 -23.02 -1.82
CA ASP A 123 21.35 -21.82 -1.01
C ASP A 123 20.06 -21.00 -0.77
N CYS A 124 18.89 -21.56 -1.10
CA CYS A 124 17.61 -21.08 -0.60
C CYS A 124 17.50 -21.43 0.90
N ARG A 125 18.28 -20.72 1.74
CA ARG A 125 18.28 -20.84 3.22
C ARG A 125 16.92 -20.59 3.87
N PHE A 126 15.89 -20.30 3.08
CA PHE A 126 14.52 -20.05 3.52
C PHE A 126 13.60 -21.25 3.49
N GLY A 127 14.07 -22.45 3.10
CA GLY A 127 13.28 -23.69 3.23
C GLY A 127 11.93 -23.61 2.50
N GLY A 128 11.95 -23.87 1.19
CA GLY A 128 10.74 -23.93 0.36
C GLY A 128 10.37 -22.58 -0.25
N GLY A 129 10.27 -22.53 -1.58
CA GLY A 129 9.89 -21.35 -2.36
C GLY A 129 8.52 -20.75 -2.03
N ALA A 130 7.76 -21.32 -1.09
CA ALA A 130 6.46 -20.82 -0.62
C ALA A 130 6.54 -19.88 0.59
N ASN A 131 7.68 -19.77 1.29
CA ASN A 131 7.78 -18.94 2.51
C ASN A 131 8.48 -17.60 2.31
N TRP A 132 9.28 -17.44 1.25
CA TRP A 132 10.05 -16.21 1.05
C TRP A 132 9.12 -15.02 0.72
N TRP A 133 8.04 -15.23 -0.04
CA TRP A 133 7.08 -14.17 -0.41
C TRP A 133 6.35 -13.68 0.83
N LYS A 134 5.81 -14.63 1.61
CA LYS A 134 5.27 -14.36 2.93
C LYS A 134 6.25 -13.59 3.81
N TYR A 135 7.51 -14.03 3.88
CA TYR A 135 8.54 -13.35 4.66
C TYR A 135 8.84 -11.93 4.14
N PHE A 136 8.94 -11.75 2.83
CA PHE A 136 9.19 -10.47 2.19
C PHE A 136 8.06 -9.48 2.48
N VAL A 137 6.80 -9.88 2.23
CA VAL A 137 5.65 -9.04 2.48
C VAL A 137 5.54 -8.71 3.97
N GLN A 138 5.70 -9.70 4.86
CA GLN A 138 5.56 -9.49 6.30
C GLN A 138 6.68 -8.67 6.93
N ASN A 139 7.94 -8.86 6.51
CA ASN A 139 9.11 -8.27 7.18
C ASN A 139 9.67 -7.05 6.44
N GLN A 140 9.34 -6.82 5.18
CA GLN A 140 9.84 -5.69 4.40
C GLN A 140 8.71 -4.75 4.00
N VAL A 141 7.66 -5.27 3.35
CA VAL A 141 6.61 -4.44 2.76
C VAL A 141 5.67 -3.87 3.82
N ILE A 142 5.12 -4.71 4.70
CA ILE A 142 4.19 -4.28 5.75
C ILE A 142 4.81 -3.18 6.64
N PRO A 143 6.04 -3.32 7.19
CA PRO A 143 6.65 -2.26 7.99
C PRO A 143 6.86 -0.97 7.21
N ALA A 144 7.28 -1.06 5.94
CA ALA A 144 7.52 0.12 5.11
C ALA A 144 6.23 0.91 4.81
N VAL A 145 5.12 0.20 4.54
CA VAL A 145 3.83 0.81 4.21
C VAL A 145 3.04 1.21 5.45
N TYR A 146 3.31 0.60 6.62
CA TYR A 146 2.59 0.89 7.87
C TYR A 146 2.67 2.36 8.31
N HIS A 147 3.85 2.98 8.16
CA HIS A 147 4.09 4.37 8.58
C HIS A 147 3.76 5.40 7.51
N ALA A 148 3.74 5.01 6.23
CA ALA A 148 3.51 5.90 5.10
C ALA A 148 2.70 5.17 4.01
N PRO A 149 1.40 4.92 4.26
CA PRO A 149 0.59 4.05 3.42
C PRO A 149 0.51 4.47 1.95
N LEU A 150 0.54 5.77 1.64
CA LEU A 150 0.48 6.28 0.27
C LEU A 150 1.82 6.59 -0.37
N ARG A 151 2.93 6.11 0.20
CA ARG A 151 4.24 6.29 -0.41
C ARG A 151 4.39 5.33 -1.61
N LEU A 152 3.79 5.72 -2.73
CA LEU A 152 3.77 4.97 -4.00
C LEU A 152 5.18 4.64 -4.48
N GLU A 153 6.20 5.41 -4.08
CA GLU A 153 7.61 5.09 -4.31
C GLU A 153 7.98 3.69 -3.80
N LEU A 154 7.34 3.18 -2.74
CA LEU A 154 7.51 1.78 -2.28
C LEU A 154 6.91 0.75 -3.25
N LEU A 155 5.87 1.14 -3.98
CA LEU A 155 5.17 0.31 -4.97
C LEU A 155 5.83 0.37 -6.36
N GLU A 156 6.51 1.48 -6.65
CA GLU A 156 7.27 1.72 -7.88
C GLU A 156 8.70 1.15 -7.80
N TYR A 157 9.15 0.81 -6.59
CA TYR A 157 10.46 0.21 -6.40
C TYR A 157 10.53 -1.14 -7.12
N PRO A 158 11.49 -1.36 -8.04
CA PRO A 158 11.57 -2.61 -8.78
C PRO A 158 11.80 -3.75 -7.78
N ILE A 159 10.99 -4.83 -7.84
CA ILE A 159 11.20 -6.05 -7.04
C ILE A 159 12.68 -6.47 -7.02
N GLY A 160 13.36 -6.31 -8.17
CA GLY A 160 14.77 -6.61 -8.35
C GLY A 160 15.74 -5.88 -7.44
N SER A 161 15.37 -4.72 -6.88
CA SER A 161 16.19 -4.00 -5.92
C SER A 161 16.01 -4.49 -4.47
N TRP A 162 14.87 -5.11 -4.16
CA TRP A 162 14.64 -5.78 -2.88
C TRP A 162 15.22 -7.20 -2.87
N THR A 163 15.29 -7.84 -4.04
CA THR A 163 15.85 -9.18 -4.19
C THR A 163 17.33 -9.08 -4.54
N ARG A 164 18.17 -8.92 -3.51
CA ARG A 164 19.64 -9.00 -3.57
C ARG A 164 20.09 -10.12 -4.55
N ASP A 165 20.60 -9.78 -5.74
CA ASP A 165 21.31 -10.54 -6.80
C ASP A 165 21.12 -12.08 -6.97
N LYS A 166 20.13 -12.73 -6.35
CA LYS A 166 20.10 -14.19 -6.15
C LYS A 166 19.10 -14.96 -7.02
N TRP A 167 18.53 -14.33 -8.04
CA TRP A 167 17.37 -14.88 -8.73
C TRP A 167 17.64 -15.13 -10.22
N SER A 168 18.51 -16.10 -10.50
CA SER A 168 18.81 -16.55 -11.87
C SER A 168 17.71 -17.41 -12.50
N CYS A 169 16.69 -17.82 -11.74
CA CYS A 169 15.57 -18.61 -12.24
C CYS A 169 14.50 -17.70 -12.89
N THR A 170 14.31 -17.87 -14.21
CA THR A 170 13.31 -17.12 -14.98
C THR A 170 11.88 -17.44 -14.57
N THR A 171 11.56 -18.70 -14.25
CA THR A 171 10.21 -19.11 -13.83
C THR A 171 9.79 -18.47 -12.51
N CYS A 172 10.66 -18.49 -11.50
CA CYS A 172 10.39 -17.86 -10.21
C CYS A 172 10.24 -16.34 -10.35
N LYS A 173 11.08 -15.71 -11.19
CA LYS A 173 10.98 -14.28 -11.49
C LYS A 173 9.61 -13.91 -12.05
N THR A 174 9.07 -14.69 -13.00
CA THR A 174 7.76 -14.42 -13.60
C THR A 174 6.62 -14.52 -12.59
N ILE A 175 6.56 -15.61 -11.82
CA ILE A 175 5.51 -15.83 -10.80
C ILE A 175 5.47 -14.67 -9.79
N ILE A 176 6.64 -14.16 -9.42
CA ILE A 176 6.76 -13.06 -8.47
C ILE A 176 6.32 -11.74 -9.05
N SER A 177 6.75 -11.45 -10.28
CA SER A 177 6.29 -10.27 -10.98
C SER A 177 4.76 -10.26 -11.09
N GLU A 178 4.14 -11.41 -11.35
CA GLU A 178 2.68 -11.56 -11.38
C GLU A 178 2.05 -11.34 -9.99
N GLN A 179 2.53 -12.01 -8.94
CA GLN A 179 1.99 -11.86 -7.58
C GLN A 179 2.16 -10.43 -7.04
N TRP A 180 3.31 -9.81 -7.29
CA TRP A 180 3.54 -8.41 -6.94
C TRP A 180 2.59 -7.49 -7.69
N GLN A 181 2.43 -7.68 -9.00
CA GLN A 181 1.50 -6.85 -9.77
C GLN A 181 0.07 -6.96 -9.24
N HIS A 182 -0.38 -8.17 -8.88
CA HIS A 182 -1.69 -8.37 -8.27
C HIS A 182 -1.83 -7.66 -6.90
N ALA A 183 -0.78 -7.69 -6.07
CA ALA A 183 -0.76 -6.96 -4.79
C ALA A 183 -0.81 -5.43 -5.02
N ILE A 184 -0.04 -4.92 -5.99
CA ILE A 184 -0.07 -3.50 -6.40
C ILE A 184 -1.46 -3.09 -6.86
N ASP A 185 -2.10 -3.89 -7.71
CA ASP A 185 -3.42 -3.56 -8.25
C ASP A 185 -4.50 -3.61 -7.16
N SER A 186 -4.39 -4.55 -6.21
CA SER A 186 -5.24 -4.61 -5.02
C SER A 186 -5.09 -3.36 -4.14
N LEU A 187 -3.86 -2.90 -3.92
CA LEU A 187 -3.60 -1.67 -3.18
C LEU A 187 -4.13 -0.44 -3.91
N ARG A 188 -3.91 -0.33 -5.24
CA ARG A 188 -4.46 0.76 -6.07
C ARG A 188 -5.98 0.82 -5.99
N SER A 189 -6.64 -0.34 -6.09
CA SER A 189 -8.09 -0.45 -5.95
C SER A 189 -8.57 0.02 -4.57
N LEU A 190 -7.88 -0.42 -3.50
CA LEU A 190 -8.16 0.04 -2.15
C LEU A 190 -7.99 1.56 -2.01
N PHE A 191 -6.93 2.14 -2.57
CA PHE A 191 -6.71 3.59 -2.53
C PHE A 191 -7.80 4.35 -3.29
N ASN A 192 -8.21 3.88 -4.47
CA ASN A 192 -9.31 4.50 -5.22
C ASN A 192 -10.64 4.43 -4.44
N LYS A 193 -10.91 3.31 -3.76
CA LYS A 193 -12.07 3.14 -2.89
C LYS A 193 -12.01 4.09 -1.68
N ILE A 194 -10.87 4.19 -1.01
CA ILE A 194 -10.70 5.12 0.11
C ILE A 194 -10.87 6.57 -0.36
N ALA A 195 -10.28 6.94 -1.49
CA ALA A 195 -10.37 8.29 -2.04
C ALA A 195 -11.81 8.70 -2.38
N SER A 196 -12.66 7.75 -2.79
CA SER A 196 -14.09 7.98 -3.05
C SER A 196 -14.94 7.97 -1.77
N GLU A 197 -14.60 7.16 -0.76
CA GLU A 197 -15.31 7.13 0.53
C GLU A 197 -15.09 8.39 1.38
N VAL A 198 -13.88 8.96 1.36
CA VAL A 198 -13.59 10.19 2.12
C VAL A 198 -14.47 11.35 1.63
N ALA A 199 -14.89 11.35 0.36
CA ALA A 199 -15.84 12.32 -0.18
C ALA A 199 -17.23 12.24 0.47
N GLY A 200 -17.60 11.09 1.05
CA GLY A 200 -18.91 10.88 1.69
C GLY A 200 -18.91 10.96 3.23
N GLN A 201 -17.77 10.75 3.89
CA GLN A 201 -17.71 10.55 5.35
C GLN A 201 -17.17 11.75 6.14
N MET A 202 -16.45 12.68 5.50
CA MET A 202 -16.03 13.91 6.16
C MET A 202 -17.18 14.92 6.12
N LYS A 203 -18.20 14.70 6.95
CA LYS A 203 -19.20 15.74 7.25
C LYS A 203 -18.53 16.75 8.19
N PHE A 204 -18.22 17.93 7.65
CA PHE A 204 -17.73 19.11 8.36
C PHE A 204 -18.88 19.96 8.87
#